data_AF-A0A958W3I3-F1
#
_entry.id   AF-A0A958W3I3-F1
#
_cell.length_a   1.000
_cell.length_b   1.000
_cell.length_c   1.000
_cell.angle_alpha   90.00
_cell.angle_beta   90.00
_cell.angle_gamma   90.00
#
_symmetry.space_group_name_H-M   'P 1'
#
loop_
_entity.id
_entity.type
_entity.pdbx_description
1 polymer ?
#
loop_
_entity_poly.entity_id
_entity_poly.type
_entity_poly.pdbx_seq_one_letter_code
_entity_poly.pdbx_strand_id
1 'polypeptide(L)'
;MLLRSLSLIVLIVMASCSDGKKEINEKSYRLGAIDAFGEAVNAGVKQLALSTTLSREEMDAFLPEAEKVAEKNNVLLYRETDLIVTDLFPGDIATGKEVLLIYQGTTKDQYLQLKADKAALVEAGRYVGKEREEIARRFGRMLSYSPHKINQLLAENTPFRTMNDFGIQATNLFLYYKNLDRATQFYTETLGLELLADYTMAKILRITSDSYLILVDASKGMHTADEPKTVALALLTNQLGEWYNYLKKEGVKIKYDYKPKEGGAHDGFVAIDPEGYLLEFETFKQHPENELFIPRLNNSPTITAPASQKNTVPKGLGFNATITWLYYKDMPLMEQFYEQTLGLSLIADQGWAKIYQSSNSGYIGLVDERRGMHNHTEKKAVNVSFILKDLDGWFKFASENKSFELRSSEIGIGPENKYRAFVGFDPEGYYMEFDTFYEHPDNEKLMKYLTESGQ
;
A
#
# COMPACT_ATOMS: atom_id res chain seq x y z
N MET A 1 10.87 -9.55 27.76
CA MET A 1 9.60 -9.70 28.50
C MET A 1 9.08 -8.30 28.78
N LEU A 2 8.38 -7.72 27.81
CA LEU A 2 7.79 -6.38 27.89
C LEU A 2 6.42 -6.46 27.21
N LEU A 3 5.37 -6.14 27.97
CA LEU A 3 3.99 -6.03 27.51
C LEU A 3 3.91 -5.06 26.32
N ARG A 4 3.45 -5.57 25.18
CA ARG A 4 2.81 -4.78 24.12
C ARG A 4 1.47 -5.43 23.83
N SER A 5 0.48 -5.13 24.68
CA SER A 5 -0.92 -5.33 24.38
C SER A 5 -1.50 -3.97 24.00
N LEU A 6 -1.92 -3.79 22.75
CA LEU A 6 -3.11 -3.01 22.33
C LEU A 6 -3.17 -2.94 20.79
N SER A 7 -4.22 -3.50 20.18
CA SER A 7 -5.06 -2.83 19.16
C SER A 7 -6.21 -3.73 18.64
N LEU A 8 -7.05 -4.17 19.57
CA LEU A 8 -8.47 -4.34 19.30
C LEU A 8 -9.14 -3.03 19.67
N ILE A 9 -9.93 -2.43 18.77
CA ILE A 9 -10.99 -1.52 19.22
C ILE A 9 -12.12 -2.42 19.77
N VAL A 10 -11.83 -3.02 20.92
CA VAL A 10 -12.77 -3.10 22.03
C VAL A 10 -12.32 -1.94 22.91
N LEU A 11 -13.21 -0.98 23.14
CA LEU A 11 -12.89 0.22 23.90
C LEU A 11 -12.70 -0.12 25.39
N ILE A 12 -11.56 -0.71 25.77
CA ILE A 12 -11.16 -0.86 27.17
C ILE A 12 -10.38 0.40 27.55
N VAL A 13 -11.11 1.43 28.00
CA VAL A 13 -10.53 2.59 28.66
C VAL A 13 -10.32 2.24 30.14
N MET A 14 -9.11 1.78 30.48
CA MET A 14 -8.69 1.69 31.89
C MET A 14 -8.40 3.09 32.42
N ALA A 15 -9.35 3.67 33.15
CA ALA A 15 -9.13 4.90 33.92
C ALA A 15 -9.00 4.56 35.41
N SER A 16 -7.76 4.43 35.88
CA SER A 16 -7.44 4.67 37.28
C SER A 16 -7.14 6.15 37.44
N CYS A 17 -8.04 6.87 38.14
CA CYS A 17 -7.72 8.02 38.99
C CYS A 17 -8.97 8.39 39.79
N SER A 18 -8.79 8.38 41.11
CA SER A 18 -9.73 8.83 42.12
C SER A 18 -10.03 10.31 41.97
N ASP A 19 -11.31 10.65 41.86
CA ASP A 19 -12.07 11.46 42.82
C ASP A 19 -13.29 12.07 42.10
N GLY A 20 -14.47 11.59 42.49
CA GLY A 20 -15.75 12.25 42.20
C GLY A 20 -16.53 11.86 40.94
N LYS A 21 -16.42 10.63 40.42
CA LYS A 21 -17.21 10.18 39.23
C LYS A 21 -18.39 9.31 39.63
N LYS A 22 -19.60 9.67 39.14
CA LYS A 22 -20.76 8.76 39.09
C LYS A 22 -20.30 7.43 38.49
N GLU A 23 -20.46 6.33 39.21
CA GLU A 23 -20.31 4.98 38.66
C GLU A 23 -21.23 4.87 37.44
N ILE A 24 -20.66 4.77 36.25
CA ILE A 24 -21.44 4.46 35.06
C ILE A 24 -21.88 3.01 35.23
N ASN A 25 -23.19 2.78 35.34
CA ASN A 25 -23.75 1.44 35.36
C ASN A 25 -23.29 0.69 34.09
N GLU A 26 -22.61 -0.44 34.28
CA GLU A 26 -22.04 -1.24 33.19
C GLU A 26 -23.10 -1.65 32.17
N LYS A 27 -24.33 -1.93 32.61
CA LYS A 27 -25.46 -2.21 31.73
C LYS A 27 -25.79 -1.02 30.83
N SER A 28 -25.83 0.19 31.39
CA SER A 28 -26.07 1.42 30.62
C SER A 28 -24.94 1.69 29.62
N TYR A 29 -23.69 1.42 30.00
CA TYR A 29 -22.55 1.50 29.08
C TYR A 29 -22.69 0.52 27.91
N ARG A 30 -23.00 -0.76 28.20
CA ARG A 30 -23.20 -1.81 27.18
C ARG A 30 -24.36 -1.46 26.23
N LEU A 31 -25.48 -0.93 26.75
CA LEU A 31 -26.59 -0.46 25.91
C LEU A 31 -26.20 0.73 25.03
N GLY A 32 -25.41 1.66 25.56
CA GLY A 32 -24.84 2.77 24.77
C GLY A 32 -23.97 2.28 23.61
N ALA A 33 -23.23 1.18 23.81
CA ALA A 33 -22.47 0.55 22.72
C ALA A 33 -23.38 -0.09 21.65
N ILE A 34 -24.51 -0.71 22.04
CA ILE A 34 -25.52 -1.19 21.08
C ILE A 34 -26.11 -0.01 20.28
N ASP A 35 -26.39 1.12 20.94
CA ASP A 35 -26.92 2.33 20.27
C ASP A 35 -25.93 2.84 19.22
N ALA A 36 -24.66 3.04 19.60
CA ALA A 36 -23.62 3.54 18.71
C ALA A 36 -23.32 2.58 17.53
N PHE A 37 -23.26 1.26 17.78
CA PHE A 37 -23.06 0.29 16.71
C PHE A 37 -24.32 0.12 15.84
N GLY A 38 -25.50 0.24 16.43
CA GLY A 38 -26.76 0.27 15.71
C GLY A 38 -26.82 1.45 14.74
N GLU A 39 -26.43 2.65 15.18
CA GLU A 39 -26.31 3.82 14.32
C GLU A 39 -25.32 3.58 13.17
N ALA A 40 -24.13 3.06 13.48
CA ALA A 40 -23.11 2.78 12.46
C ALA A 40 -23.57 1.74 11.41
N VAL A 41 -24.33 0.73 11.82
CA VAL A 41 -24.91 -0.26 10.91
C VAL A 41 -26.02 0.38 10.08
N ASN A 42 -26.93 1.11 10.69
CA ASN A 42 -28.04 1.77 10.01
C ASN A 42 -27.57 2.86 9.02
N ALA A 43 -26.45 3.52 9.32
CA ALA A 43 -25.81 4.50 8.44
C ALA A 43 -25.03 3.85 7.27
N GLY A 44 -24.93 2.51 7.22
CA GLY A 44 -24.19 1.78 6.19
C GLY A 44 -22.66 1.80 6.37
N VAL A 45 -22.16 2.28 7.50
CA VAL A 45 -20.72 2.32 7.82
C VAL A 45 -20.21 0.94 8.23
N LYS A 46 -21.02 0.18 8.98
CA LYS A 46 -20.73 -1.19 9.42
C LYS A 46 -21.69 -2.16 8.75
N GLN A 47 -21.18 -3.20 8.11
CA GLN A 47 -22.01 -4.30 7.63
C GLN A 47 -22.48 -5.17 8.81
N LEU A 48 -21.55 -5.55 9.68
CA LEU A 48 -21.78 -6.32 10.90
C LEU A 48 -21.06 -5.66 12.07
N ALA A 49 -21.74 -5.52 13.21
CA ALA A 49 -21.11 -5.19 14.47
C ALA A 49 -21.37 -6.28 15.53
N LEU A 50 -20.47 -6.38 16.50
CA LEU A 50 -20.54 -7.35 17.59
C LEU A 50 -20.70 -6.60 18.90
N SER A 51 -21.59 -7.07 19.78
CA SER A 51 -21.65 -6.59 21.16
C SER A 51 -20.42 -7.04 21.96
N THR A 52 -20.35 -6.59 23.21
CA THR A 52 -19.47 -7.24 24.19
C THR A 52 -19.89 -8.71 24.41
N THR A 53 -18.93 -9.54 24.80
CA THR A 53 -19.12 -10.96 25.13
C THR A 53 -19.65 -11.11 26.56
N LEU A 54 -20.78 -11.79 26.74
CA LEU A 54 -21.47 -11.95 28.03
C LEU A 54 -21.63 -13.41 28.42
N SER A 55 -21.76 -13.72 29.71
CA SER A 55 -22.29 -15.04 30.10
C SER A 55 -23.73 -15.22 29.60
N ARG A 56 -24.23 -16.46 29.59
CA ARG A 56 -25.63 -16.73 29.25
C ARG A 56 -26.61 -15.95 30.12
N GLU A 57 -26.37 -15.93 31.43
CA GLU A 57 -27.22 -15.25 32.41
C GLU A 57 -27.19 -13.74 32.22
N GLU A 58 -26.00 -13.18 31.98
CA GLU A 58 -25.86 -11.75 31.64
C GLU A 58 -26.58 -11.41 30.33
N MET A 59 -26.47 -12.26 29.32
CA MET A 59 -27.12 -12.08 28.01
C MET A 59 -28.65 -12.15 28.14
N ASP A 60 -29.19 -13.10 28.91
CA ASP A 60 -30.63 -13.21 29.17
C ASP A 60 -31.19 -11.93 29.82
N ALA A 61 -30.43 -11.32 30.75
CA ALA A 61 -30.81 -10.07 31.40
C ALA A 61 -30.61 -8.81 30.53
N PHE A 62 -29.73 -8.89 29.53
CA PHE A 62 -29.34 -7.77 28.67
C PHE A 62 -30.20 -7.66 27.40
N LEU A 63 -30.51 -8.80 26.78
CA LEU A 63 -31.15 -8.87 25.46
C LEU A 63 -32.47 -8.08 25.35
N PRO A 64 -33.42 -8.14 26.31
CA PRO A 64 -34.69 -7.41 26.17
C PRO A 64 -34.54 -5.88 26.11
N GLU A 65 -33.48 -5.33 26.71
CA GLU A 65 -33.19 -3.90 26.62
C GLU A 65 -32.36 -3.56 25.37
N ALA A 66 -31.46 -4.46 24.98
CA ALA A 66 -30.71 -4.31 23.73
C ALA A 66 -31.65 -4.32 22.51
N GLU A 67 -32.71 -5.14 22.51
CA GLU A 67 -33.72 -5.18 21.44
C GLU A 67 -34.44 -3.85 21.26
N LYS A 68 -34.78 -3.16 22.36
CA LYS A 68 -35.40 -1.81 22.30
C LYS A 68 -34.45 -0.78 21.68
N VAL A 69 -33.16 -0.87 22.01
CA VAL A 69 -32.13 0.01 21.44
C VAL A 69 -31.92 -0.31 19.95
N ALA A 70 -31.93 -1.59 19.59
CA ALA A 70 -31.81 -2.02 18.19
C ALA A 70 -33.00 -1.55 17.34
N GLU A 71 -34.23 -1.68 17.86
CA GLU A 71 -35.45 -1.18 17.21
C GLU A 71 -35.37 0.33 16.96
N LYS A 72 -34.94 1.11 17.96
CA LYS A 72 -34.72 2.56 17.82
C LYS A 72 -33.74 2.91 16.68
N ASN A 73 -32.73 2.07 16.46
CA ASN A 73 -31.74 2.27 15.40
C ASN A 73 -32.10 1.58 14.08
N ASN A 74 -33.28 0.95 13.98
CA ASN A 74 -33.72 0.17 12.81
C ASN A 74 -32.77 -0.99 12.45
N VAL A 75 -32.14 -1.62 13.43
CA VAL A 75 -31.24 -2.77 13.24
C VAL A 75 -31.81 -4.02 13.89
N LEU A 76 -31.34 -5.18 13.45
CA LEU A 76 -31.69 -6.48 13.99
C LEU A 76 -30.58 -7.01 14.89
N LEU A 77 -30.97 -7.82 15.87
CA LEU A 77 -30.06 -8.55 16.74
C LEU A 77 -30.13 -10.04 16.45
N TYR A 78 -28.98 -10.71 16.48
CA TYR A 78 -28.90 -12.17 16.52
C TYR A 78 -28.00 -12.60 17.67
N ARG A 79 -28.56 -13.40 18.58
CA ARG A 79 -27.82 -14.01 19.68
C ARG A 79 -26.98 -15.16 19.16
N GLU A 80 -25.68 -14.94 19.10
CA GLU A 80 -24.69 -15.94 18.75
C GLU A 80 -24.11 -16.55 20.03
N THR A 81 -24.15 -17.87 20.09
CA THR A 81 -23.73 -18.66 21.26
C THR A 81 -22.40 -19.36 21.07
N ASP A 82 -21.89 -19.38 19.84
CA ASP A 82 -20.63 -19.98 19.41
C ASP A 82 -20.01 -19.08 18.34
N LEU A 83 -19.44 -17.94 18.77
CA LEU A 83 -18.86 -16.98 17.84
C LEU A 83 -17.77 -17.65 17.00
N ILE A 84 -17.81 -17.44 15.68
CA ILE A 84 -16.78 -17.94 14.78
C ILE A 84 -15.37 -17.51 15.23
N VAL A 85 -14.53 -18.50 15.54
CA VAL A 85 -13.10 -18.28 15.79
C VAL A 85 -12.36 -18.16 14.47
N THR A 86 -11.61 -17.08 14.28
CA THR A 86 -10.73 -16.87 13.11
C THR A 86 -9.39 -16.30 13.57
N ASP A 87 -8.46 -16.17 12.63
CA ASP A 87 -7.13 -15.61 12.87
C ASP A 87 -7.10 -14.08 13.08
N LEU A 88 -8.27 -13.43 13.22
CA LEU A 88 -8.34 -12.00 13.50
C LEU A 88 -8.30 -11.66 14.99
N PHE A 89 -8.61 -12.64 15.86
CA PHE A 89 -8.75 -12.44 17.30
C PHE A 89 -8.19 -13.66 18.06
N PRO A 90 -7.81 -13.50 19.35
CA PRO A 90 -7.47 -14.64 20.20
C PRO A 90 -8.61 -15.67 20.24
N GLY A 91 -8.26 -16.96 20.13
CA GLY A 91 -9.24 -18.04 20.01
C GLY A 91 -10.13 -18.26 21.24
N ASP A 92 -9.72 -17.74 22.39
CA ASP A 92 -10.43 -17.84 23.66
C ASP A 92 -11.39 -16.65 23.92
N ILE A 93 -11.36 -15.61 23.08
CA ILE A 93 -12.05 -14.33 23.33
C ILE A 93 -13.55 -14.46 23.59
N ALA A 94 -14.20 -15.49 23.02
CA ALA A 94 -15.62 -15.75 23.18
C ALA A 94 -15.93 -17.14 23.79
N THR A 95 -14.93 -17.82 24.36
CA THR A 95 -15.15 -19.17 24.91
C THR A 95 -16.13 -19.14 26.08
N GLY A 96 -17.23 -19.89 25.95
CA GLY A 96 -18.29 -19.93 26.98
C GLY A 96 -19.04 -18.61 27.15
N LYS A 97 -18.93 -17.70 26.17
CA LYS A 97 -19.59 -16.40 26.15
C LYS A 97 -20.48 -16.29 24.91
N GLU A 98 -21.52 -15.48 25.03
CA GLU A 98 -22.47 -15.19 23.96
C GLU A 98 -22.30 -13.73 23.51
N VAL A 99 -22.63 -13.46 22.26
CA VAL A 99 -22.48 -12.14 21.64
C VAL A 99 -23.71 -11.83 20.78
N LEU A 100 -24.08 -10.56 20.70
CA LEU A 100 -25.12 -10.09 19.79
C LEU A 100 -24.46 -9.59 18.51
N LEU A 101 -24.91 -10.14 17.38
CA LEU A 101 -24.65 -9.59 16.06
C LEU A 101 -25.67 -8.48 15.83
N ILE A 102 -25.19 -7.29 15.49
CA ILE A 102 -25.99 -6.12 15.15
C ILE A 102 -25.89 -5.94 13.64
N TYR A 103 -27.02 -6.02 12.94
CA TYR A 103 -27.01 -6.12 11.48
C TYR A 103 -28.31 -5.63 10.82
N GLN A 104 -28.29 -5.52 9.50
CA GLN A 104 -29.48 -5.32 8.64
C GLN A 104 -29.45 -6.30 7.46
N GLY A 105 -30.61 -6.49 6.82
CA GLY A 105 -30.73 -7.27 5.58
C GLY A 105 -30.20 -8.70 5.71
N THR A 106 -29.42 -9.14 4.72
CA THR A 106 -28.93 -10.53 4.59
C THR A 106 -27.63 -10.80 5.35
N THR A 107 -27.11 -9.85 6.13
CA THR A 107 -25.82 -9.98 6.82
C THR A 107 -25.76 -11.20 7.75
N LYS A 108 -26.85 -11.53 8.46
CA LYS A 108 -26.91 -12.74 9.28
C LYS A 108 -26.74 -14.00 8.44
N ASP A 109 -27.39 -14.08 7.28
CA ASP A 109 -27.29 -15.26 6.41
C ASP A 109 -25.86 -15.42 5.86
N GLN A 110 -25.21 -14.31 5.50
CA GLN A 110 -23.80 -14.30 5.11
C GLN A 110 -22.88 -14.80 6.22
N TYR A 111 -23.17 -14.43 7.48
CA TYR A 111 -22.39 -14.86 8.64
C TYR A 111 -22.59 -16.36 8.92
N LEU A 112 -23.83 -16.85 8.84
CA LEU A 112 -24.14 -18.27 8.99
C LEU A 112 -23.51 -19.10 7.87
N GLN A 113 -23.50 -18.59 6.64
CA GLN A 113 -22.80 -19.23 5.52
C GLN A 113 -21.29 -19.27 5.76
N LEU A 114 -20.68 -18.20 6.27
CA LEU A 114 -19.26 -18.18 6.64
C LEU A 114 -18.93 -19.27 7.68
N LYS A 115 -19.79 -19.46 8.69
CA LYS A 115 -19.65 -20.56 9.67
C LYS A 115 -19.75 -21.93 9.00
N ALA A 116 -20.71 -22.12 8.10
CA ALA A 116 -20.90 -23.37 7.37
C ALA A 116 -19.68 -23.70 6.49
N ASP A 117 -19.15 -22.71 5.76
CA ASP A 117 -17.97 -22.88 4.90
C ASP A 117 -16.73 -23.26 5.72
N LYS A 118 -16.53 -22.61 6.87
CA LYS A 118 -15.47 -22.98 7.81
C LYS A 118 -15.64 -24.43 8.29
N ALA A 119 -16.86 -24.81 8.70
CA ALA A 119 -17.13 -26.17 9.18
C ALA A 119 -16.84 -27.22 8.10
N ALA A 120 -17.24 -26.96 6.86
CA ALA A 120 -16.96 -27.84 5.73
C ALA A 120 -15.44 -27.98 5.45
N LEU A 121 -14.67 -26.89 5.56
CA LEU A 121 -13.21 -26.94 5.46
C LEU A 121 -12.58 -27.76 6.59
N VAL A 122 -13.10 -27.65 7.81
CA VAL A 122 -12.62 -28.44 8.97
C VAL A 122 -12.93 -29.92 8.76
N GLU A 123 -14.15 -30.26 8.37
CA GLU A 123 -14.56 -31.65 8.09
C GLU A 123 -13.73 -32.27 6.96
N ALA A 124 -13.41 -31.49 5.93
CA ALA A 124 -12.55 -31.91 4.83
C ALA A 124 -11.05 -31.94 5.17
N GLY A 125 -10.63 -31.53 6.37
CA GLY A 125 -9.21 -31.44 6.75
C GLY A 125 -8.42 -30.36 5.99
N ARG A 126 -9.13 -29.37 5.42
CA ARG A 126 -8.60 -28.28 4.58
C ARG A 126 -8.57 -26.92 5.28
N TYR A 127 -8.98 -26.82 6.54
CA TYR A 127 -8.94 -25.55 7.29
C TYR A 127 -7.52 -25.20 7.77
N VAL A 128 -6.60 -25.00 6.82
CA VAL A 128 -5.18 -24.67 7.03
C VAL A 128 -4.71 -23.66 5.98
N GLY A 129 -3.56 -23.02 6.20
CA GLY A 129 -2.92 -22.13 5.23
C GLY A 129 -3.87 -21.07 4.64
N LYS A 130 -3.88 -20.94 3.31
CA LYS A 130 -4.65 -19.93 2.57
C LYS A 130 -6.16 -20.07 2.75
N GLU A 131 -6.69 -21.28 2.91
CA GLU A 131 -8.13 -21.50 3.09
C GLU A 131 -8.60 -20.98 4.46
N ARG A 132 -7.78 -21.17 5.49
CA ARG A 132 -8.01 -20.61 6.83
C ARG A 132 -7.86 -19.08 6.83
N GLU A 133 -6.85 -18.55 6.15
CA GLU A 133 -6.63 -17.11 5.96
C GLU A 133 -7.86 -16.46 5.30
N GLU A 134 -8.42 -17.07 4.24
CA GLU A 134 -9.57 -16.52 3.52
C GLU A 134 -10.85 -16.45 4.37
N ILE A 135 -11.09 -17.42 5.28
CA ILE A 135 -12.19 -17.34 6.24
C ILE A 135 -12.00 -16.13 7.17
N ALA A 136 -10.77 -15.88 7.64
CA ALA A 136 -10.48 -14.72 8.47
C ALA A 136 -10.67 -13.40 7.69
N ARG A 137 -10.18 -13.33 6.45
CA ARG A 137 -10.37 -12.15 5.58
C ARG A 137 -11.85 -11.88 5.30
N ARG A 138 -12.65 -12.92 4.99
CA ARG A 138 -14.12 -12.80 4.84
C ARG A 138 -14.77 -12.24 6.10
N PHE A 139 -14.41 -12.76 7.27
CA PHE A 139 -14.95 -12.23 8.52
C PHE A 139 -14.57 -10.76 8.75
N GLY A 140 -13.31 -10.39 8.48
CA GLY A 140 -12.84 -9.00 8.58
C GLY A 140 -13.59 -8.05 7.66
N ARG A 141 -13.87 -8.47 6.41
CA ARG A 141 -14.70 -7.69 5.47
C ARG A 141 -16.12 -7.51 5.98
N MET A 142 -16.73 -8.53 6.58
CA MET A 142 -18.05 -8.40 7.21
C MET A 142 -18.05 -7.41 8.38
N LEU A 143 -16.94 -7.30 9.12
CA LEU A 143 -16.75 -6.30 10.18
C LEU A 143 -16.41 -4.90 9.63
N SER A 144 -16.41 -4.73 8.29
CA SER A 144 -16.04 -3.52 7.57
C SER A 144 -14.61 -3.05 7.82
N TYR A 145 -13.68 -4.00 8.09
CA TYR A 145 -12.27 -3.69 8.22
C TYR A 145 -11.62 -3.53 6.84
N SER A 146 -10.71 -2.55 6.73
CA SER A 146 -9.89 -2.38 5.52
C SER A 146 -8.92 -3.56 5.36
N PRO A 147 -8.46 -3.85 4.13
CA PRO A 147 -7.43 -4.86 3.87
C PRO A 147 -6.19 -4.67 4.75
N HIS A 148 -5.75 -3.43 4.94
CA HIS A 148 -4.65 -3.08 5.84
C HIS A 148 -4.92 -3.49 7.29
N LYS A 149 -6.10 -3.19 7.85
CA LYS A 149 -6.43 -3.58 9.22
C LYS A 149 -6.56 -5.11 9.37
N ILE A 150 -7.08 -5.79 8.35
CA ILE A 150 -7.14 -7.25 8.31
C ILE A 150 -5.73 -7.84 8.35
N ASN A 151 -4.81 -7.34 7.52
CA ASN A 151 -3.40 -7.78 7.54
C ASN A 151 -2.76 -7.57 8.92
N GLN A 152 -2.99 -6.41 9.55
CA GLN A 152 -2.50 -6.14 10.90
C GLN A 152 -2.99 -7.17 11.91
N LEU A 153 -4.30 -7.45 11.93
CA LEU A 153 -4.88 -8.45 12.85
C LEU A 153 -4.34 -9.86 12.58
N LEU A 154 -4.18 -10.23 11.31
CA LEU A 154 -3.55 -11.51 10.94
C LEU A 154 -2.10 -11.59 11.45
N ALA A 155 -1.31 -10.52 11.30
CA ALA A 155 0.07 -10.47 11.76
C ALA A 155 0.20 -10.49 13.29
N GLU A 156 -0.77 -9.91 14.01
CA GLU A 156 -0.85 -9.92 15.47
C GLU A 156 -1.16 -11.33 16.03
N ASN A 157 -1.95 -12.13 15.32
CA ASN A 157 -2.45 -13.42 15.82
C ASN A 157 -1.82 -14.64 15.13
N THR A 158 -1.04 -14.46 14.06
CA THR A 158 -0.43 -15.55 13.28
C THR A 158 0.99 -15.18 12.79
N PRO A 159 1.72 -16.15 12.20
CA PRO A 159 2.98 -15.85 11.50
C PRO A 159 2.82 -15.04 10.20
N PHE A 160 1.60 -14.75 9.73
CA PHE A 160 1.35 -13.98 8.50
C PHE A 160 2.09 -12.63 8.52
N ARG A 161 2.74 -12.27 7.42
CA ARG A 161 3.38 -10.97 7.22
C ARG A 161 3.15 -10.50 5.79
N THR A 162 3.27 -9.19 5.59
CA THR A 162 3.34 -8.51 4.29
C THR A 162 4.70 -7.86 4.15
N MET A 163 5.07 -7.41 2.94
CA MET A 163 6.32 -6.65 2.75
C MET A 163 6.40 -5.44 3.69
N ASN A 164 5.28 -4.77 3.96
CA ASN A 164 5.23 -3.61 4.86
C ASN A 164 5.73 -3.90 6.29
N ASP A 165 5.62 -5.15 6.77
CA ASP A 165 6.11 -5.54 8.10
C ASP A 165 7.65 -5.59 8.21
N PHE A 166 8.34 -5.57 7.07
CA PHE A 166 9.81 -5.61 6.97
C PHE A 166 10.43 -4.22 6.77
N GLY A 167 9.61 -3.16 6.85
CA GLY A 167 10.02 -1.77 6.87
C GLY A 167 10.46 -1.25 5.50
N ILE A 168 9.53 -0.70 4.74
CA ILE A 168 9.84 -0.02 3.47
C ILE A 168 10.47 1.34 3.79
N GLN A 169 11.70 1.55 3.33
CA GLN A 169 12.42 2.82 3.49
C GLN A 169 12.23 3.76 2.30
N ALA A 170 12.09 3.20 1.10
CA ALA A 170 11.96 3.94 -0.14
C ALA A 170 11.50 3.04 -1.29
N THR A 171 11.14 3.67 -2.41
CA THR A 171 10.89 2.98 -3.68
C THR A 171 11.86 3.41 -4.76
N ASN A 172 12.22 2.50 -5.66
CA ASN A 172 13.03 2.80 -6.82
C ASN A 172 12.38 2.28 -8.10
N LEU A 173 12.65 2.95 -9.21
CA LEU A 173 12.28 2.46 -10.54
C LEU A 173 13.55 2.20 -11.35
N PHE A 174 13.69 1.01 -11.92
CA PHE A 174 14.83 0.69 -12.79
C PHE A 174 14.42 0.83 -14.25
N LEU A 175 15.12 1.68 -14.99
CA LEU A 175 14.91 1.89 -16.43
C LEU A 175 16.19 1.53 -17.20
N TYR A 176 16.05 0.93 -18.38
CA TYR A 176 17.14 0.28 -19.12
C TYR A 176 17.45 1.01 -20.43
N TYR A 177 18.73 1.31 -20.63
CA TYR A 177 19.19 2.16 -21.73
C TYR A 177 20.29 1.52 -22.55
N LYS A 178 20.27 1.74 -23.87
CA LYS A 178 21.39 1.44 -24.76
C LYS A 178 22.54 2.41 -24.53
N ASN A 179 22.23 3.68 -24.25
CA ASN A 179 23.19 4.72 -23.97
C ASN A 179 22.95 5.32 -22.58
N LEU A 180 23.55 4.68 -21.57
CA LEU A 180 23.43 5.07 -20.18
C LEU A 180 23.91 6.50 -19.92
N ASP A 181 25.00 6.95 -20.58
CA ASP A 181 25.53 8.30 -20.40
C ASP A 181 24.56 9.37 -20.90
N ARG A 182 23.92 9.15 -22.06
CA ARG A 182 22.90 10.05 -22.61
C ARG A 182 21.67 10.12 -21.70
N ALA A 183 21.23 9.00 -21.16
CA ALA A 183 20.14 8.96 -20.19
C ALA A 183 20.54 9.73 -18.92
N THR A 184 21.72 9.44 -18.39
CA THR A 184 22.27 10.11 -17.19
C THR A 184 22.30 11.62 -17.38
N GLN A 185 22.82 12.10 -18.51
CA GLN A 185 22.85 13.53 -18.83
C GLN A 185 21.44 14.14 -18.87
N PHE A 186 20.48 13.47 -19.51
CA PHE A 186 19.09 13.95 -19.54
C PHE A 186 18.50 14.09 -18.13
N TYR A 187 18.57 13.04 -17.30
CA TYR A 187 17.97 13.09 -15.97
C TYR A 187 18.71 14.05 -15.02
N THR A 188 20.03 14.17 -15.12
CA THR A 188 20.84 15.02 -14.22
C THR A 188 20.95 16.47 -14.67
N GLU A 189 21.07 16.75 -15.97
CA GLU A 189 21.26 18.10 -16.49
C GLU A 189 19.96 18.75 -16.99
N THR A 190 19.05 17.97 -17.59
CA THR A 190 17.75 18.46 -18.11
C THR A 190 16.64 18.35 -17.07
N LEU A 191 16.60 17.28 -16.27
CA LEU A 191 15.62 17.17 -15.17
C LEU A 191 16.19 17.55 -13.81
N GLY A 192 17.51 17.76 -13.70
CA GLY A 192 18.14 18.25 -12.49
C GLY A 192 18.17 17.25 -11.33
N LEU A 193 17.93 15.97 -11.58
CA LEU A 193 17.92 14.94 -10.54
C LEU A 193 19.33 14.75 -9.97
N GLU A 194 19.45 14.69 -8.64
CA GLU A 194 20.75 14.53 -8.01
C GLU A 194 21.31 13.12 -8.23
N LEU A 195 22.56 13.02 -8.72
CA LEU A 195 23.29 11.77 -8.76
C LEU A 195 23.78 11.39 -7.35
N LEU A 196 23.26 10.26 -6.86
CA LEU A 196 23.55 9.73 -5.52
C LEU A 196 24.66 8.68 -5.53
N ALA A 197 24.66 7.80 -6.53
CA ALA A 197 25.64 6.72 -6.66
C ALA A 197 25.90 6.39 -8.13
N ASP A 198 27.14 5.99 -8.42
CA ASP A 198 27.59 5.59 -9.74
C ASP A 198 28.30 4.24 -9.66
N TYR A 199 27.67 3.19 -10.16
CA TYR A 199 28.21 1.83 -10.17
C TYR A 199 28.77 1.43 -11.53
N THR A 200 29.13 2.40 -12.39
CA THR A 200 29.53 2.21 -13.80
C THR A 200 28.41 1.69 -14.70
N MET A 201 27.79 0.55 -14.36
CA MET A 201 26.69 -0.08 -15.10
C MET A 201 25.30 0.39 -14.67
N ALA A 202 25.21 1.13 -13.56
CA ALA A 202 23.98 1.72 -13.07
C ALA A 202 24.24 3.06 -12.38
N LYS A 203 23.27 3.98 -12.46
CA LYS A 203 23.27 5.28 -11.77
C LYS A 203 22.04 5.39 -10.89
N ILE A 204 22.20 5.82 -9.65
CA ILE A 204 21.08 6.06 -8.72
C ILE A 204 20.85 7.56 -8.62
N LEU A 205 19.63 8.00 -8.93
CA LEU A 205 19.24 9.39 -8.95
C LEU A 205 18.12 9.66 -7.94
N ARG A 206 18.18 10.81 -7.26
CA ARG A 206 17.11 11.25 -6.37
C ARG A 206 16.02 11.98 -7.14
N ILE A 207 14.77 11.51 -7.01
CA ILE A 207 13.60 12.25 -7.49
C ILE A 207 12.98 13.03 -6.33
N THR A 208 12.66 12.33 -5.24
CA THR A 208 11.96 12.90 -4.07
C THR A 208 12.64 12.46 -2.77
N SER A 209 11.96 12.63 -1.63
CA SER A 209 12.52 12.29 -0.32
C SER A 209 12.89 10.81 -0.19
N ASP A 210 12.01 9.91 -0.66
CA ASP A 210 12.14 8.46 -0.56
C ASP A 210 11.69 7.72 -1.84
N SER A 211 11.80 8.39 -2.99
CA SER A 211 11.65 7.76 -4.31
C SER A 211 12.83 8.10 -5.21
N TYR A 212 13.43 7.06 -5.79
CA TYR A 212 14.65 7.15 -6.58
C TYR A 212 14.47 6.54 -7.99
N LEU A 213 15.32 6.96 -8.91
CA LEU A 213 15.41 6.42 -10.26
C LEU A 213 16.75 5.72 -10.43
N ILE A 214 16.73 4.49 -10.92
CA ILE A 214 17.94 3.74 -11.24
C ILE A 214 18.02 3.56 -12.76
N LEU A 215 19.03 4.17 -13.36
CA LEU A 215 19.33 4.03 -14.78
C LEU A 215 20.30 2.87 -14.95
N VAL A 216 20.00 1.92 -15.83
CA VAL A 216 20.81 0.70 -16.02
C VAL A 216 21.29 0.59 -17.46
N ASP A 217 22.54 0.18 -17.64
CA ASP A 217 23.05 -0.28 -18.94
C ASP A 217 22.34 -1.59 -19.33
N ALA A 218 21.52 -1.53 -20.37
CA ALA A 218 20.72 -2.66 -20.84
C ALA A 218 21.55 -3.85 -21.36
N SER A 219 22.85 -3.68 -21.61
CA SER A 219 23.77 -4.79 -21.94
C SER A 219 24.25 -5.58 -20.73
N LYS A 220 24.01 -5.05 -19.51
CA LYS A 220 24.43 -5.63 -18.22
C LYS A 220 23.26 -5.93 -17.29
N GLY A 221 22.11 -5.31 -17.52
CA GLY A 221 20.90 -5.43 -16.71
C GLY A 221 20.07 -6.71 -16.95
N MET A 222 18.93 -6.80 -16.25
CA MET A 222 17.98 -7.91 -16.40
C MET A 222 17.11 -7.80 -17.65
N HIS A 223 16.98 -6.60 -18.20
CA HIS A 223 16.16 -6.29 -19.37
C HIS A 223 17.00 -5.73 -20.50
N THR A 224 16.60 -6.07 -21.72
CA THR A 224 17.16 -5.47 -22.94
C THR A 224 16.41 -4.19 -23.28
N ALA A 225 17.09 -3.22 -23.90
CA ALA A 225 16.48 -1.94 -24.26
C ALA A 225 15.45 -2.03 -25.41
N ASP A 226 15.36 -3.19 -26.08
CA ASP A 226 14.37 -3.49 -27.12
C ASP A 226 13.05 -4.04 -26.56
N GLU A 227 13.01 -4.37 -25.26
CA GLU A 227 11.77 -4.77 -24.61
C GLU A 227 10.77 -3.61 -24.55
N PRO A 228 9.47 -3.90 -24.58
CA PRO A 228 8.44 -2.90 -24.40
C PRO A 228 8.61 -2.12 -23.10
N LYS A 229 8.57 -0.80 -23.18
CA LYS A 229 8.62 0.12 -22.04
C LYS A 229 7.22 0.29 -21.45
N THR A 230 6.57 -0.82 -21.07
CA THR A 230 5.20 -0.83 -20.52
C THR A 230 5.20 -0.36 -19.06
N VAL A 231 5.54 0.92 -18.89
CA VAL A 231 5.56 1.65 -17.63
C VAL A 231 5.54 3.15 -17.95
N ALA A 232 4.89 3.94 -17.12
CA ALA A 232 5.07 5.39 -17.11
C ALA A 232 5.52 5.83 -15.72
N LEU A 233 6.42 6.81 -15.67
CA LEU A 233 6.84 7.45 -14.43
C LEU A 233 6.19 8.82 -14.35
N ALA A 234 5.26 9.00 -13.42
CA ALA A 234 4.76 10.31 -13.08
C ALA A 234 5.69 11.00 -12.08
N LEU A 235 6.02 12.26 -12.39
CA LEU A 235 6.82 13.19 -11.63
C LEU A 235 5.88 14.30 -11.15
N LEU A 236 5.45 14.20 -9.89
CA LEU A 236 4.50 15.14 -9.32
C LEU A 236 5.20 16.43 -8.95
N THR A 237 4.60 17.56 -9.35
CA THR A 237 5.16 18.89 -9.17
C THR A 237 4.06 19.92 -8.90
N ASN A 238 4.42 20.99 -8.19
CA ASN A 238 3.56 22.17 -8.02
C ASN A 238 3.88 23.27 -9.06
N GLN A 239 4.82 23.03 -9.98
CA GLN A 239 5.30 23.98 -11.00
C GLN A 239 5.06 23.45 -12.42
N LEU A 240 3.88 22.86 -12.66
CA LEU A 240 3.59 22.12 -13.88
C LEU A 240 3.72 22.96 -15.16
N GLY A 241 3.21 24.19 -15.14
CA GLY A 241 3.28 25.10 -16.30
C GLY A 241 4.71 25.53 -16.61
N GLU A 242 5.52 25.77 -15.58
CA GLU A 242 6.93 26.14 -15.70
C GLU A 242 7.76 24.96 -16.24
N TRP A 243 7.51 23.74 -15.76
CA TRP A 243 8.13 22.52 -16.30
C TRP A 243 7.82 22.35 -17.78
N TYR A 244 6.54 22.49 -18.17
CA TYR A 244 6.12 22.37 -19.56
C TYR A 244 6.85 23.37 -20.48
N ASN A 245 6.88 24.65 -20.09
CA ASN A 245 7.53 25.70 -20.86
C ASN A 245 9.04 25.48 -20.99
N TYR A 246 9.69 25.08 -19.90
CA TYR A 246 11.12 24.79 -19.86
C TYR A 246 11.47 23.60 -20.76
N LEU A 247 10.78 22.46 -20.63
CA LEU A 247 11.09 21.27 -21.43
C LEU A 247 10.86 21.48 -22.93
N LYS A 248 9.85 22.27 -23.31
CA LYS A 248 9.68 22.67 -24.71
C LYS A 248 10.82 23.55 -25.22
N LYS A 249 11.32 24.47 -24.39
CA LYS A 249 12.47 25.32 -24.74
C LYS A 249 13.75 24.50 -24.92
N GLU A 250 13.97 23.49 -24.07
CA GLU A 250 15.09 22.54 -24.18
C GLU A 250 14.92 21.52 -25.32
N GLY A 251 13.79 21.55 -26.05
CA GLY A 251 13.54 20.67 -27.18
C GLY A 251 13.21 19.23 -26.79
N VAL A 252 12.77 18.99 -25.56
CA VAL A 252 12.31 17.66 -25.12
C VAL A 252 11.02 17.29 -25.85
N LYS A 253 10.92 16.04 -26.30
CA LYS A 253 9.78 15.55 -27.06
C LYS A 253 8.55 15.43 -26.15
N ILE A 254 7.50 16.20 -26.44
CA ILE A 254 6.20 16.11 -25.77
C ILE A 254 5.28 15.19 -26.58
N LYS A 255 4.77 14.13 -25.94
CA LYS A 255 3.80 13.17 -26.51
C LYS A 255 2.36 13.64 -26.33
N TYR A 256 2.01 14.05 -25.11
CA TYR A 256 0.70 14.59 -24.76
C TYR A 256 0.87 15.99 -24.19
N ASP A 257 0.15 16.95 -24.77
CA ASP A 257 0.35 18.36 -24.53
C ASP A 257 -0.34 18.85 -23.23
N TYR A 258 0.20 19.90 -22.61
CA TYR A 258 -0.36 20.49 -21.40
C TYR A 258 -1.67 21.23 -21.71
N LYS A 259 -2.78 20.68 -21.23
CA LYS A 259 -4.14 21.21 -21.44
C LYS A 259 -4.87 21.26 -20.10
N PRO A 260 -4.55 22.24 -19.22
CA PRO A 260 -5.14 22.29 -17.89
C PRO A 260 -6.67 22.41 -17.98
N LYS A 261 -7.35 21.69 -17.10
CA LYS A 261 -8.81 21.64 -17.05
C LYS A 261 -9.33 22.09 -15.69
N GLU A 262 -10.28 23.00 -15.69
CA GLU A 262 -11.00 23.38 -14.48
C GLU A 262 -11.88 22.23 -13.97
N GLY A 263 -11.83 21.96 -12.67
CA GLY A 263 -12.59 20.89 -12.02
C GLY A 263 -12.12 19.45 -12.30
N GLY A 264 -11.00 19.25 -12.99
CA GLY A 264 -10.39 17.92 -13.15
C GLY A 264 -9.68 17.41 -11.90
N ALA A 265 -9.50 16.09 -11.79
CA ALA A 265 -8.77 15.47 -10.68
C ALA A 265 -7.26 15.78 -10.69
N HIS A 266 -6.68 15.97 -11.87
CA HIS A 266 -5.29 16.34 -12.06
C HIS A 266 -5.16 17.11 -13.37
N ASP A 267 -4.05 17.84 -13.53
CA ASP A 267 -3.56 18.27 -14.84
C ASP A 267 -2.19 17.63 -15.07
N GLY A 268 -1.84 17.42 -16.34
CA GLY A 268 -0.52 16.94 -16.69
C GLY A 268 -0.17 17.10 -18.16
N PHE A 269 1.08 16.75 -18.48
CA PHE A 269 1.57 16.54 -19.83
C PHE A 269 2.57 15.38 -19.81
N VAL A 270 2.84 14.78 -20.97
CA VAL A 270 3.74 13.62 -21.06
C VAL A 270 4.90 13.95 -21.98
N ALA A 271 6.10 13.91 -21.41
CA ALA A 271 7.36 13.96 -22.13
C ALA A 271 7.87 12.54 -22.43
N ILE A 272 8.72 12.42 -23.44
CA ILE A 272 9.45 11.20 -23.76
C ILE A 272 10.91 11.42 -23.45
N ASP A 273 11.50 10.50 -22.70
CA ASP A 273 12.92 10.50 -22.39
C ASP A 273 13.78 10.18 -23.65
N PRO A 274 15.12 10.12 -23.53
CA PRO A 274 16.01 9.89 -24.68
C PRO A 274 15.81 8.58 -25.45
N GLU A 275 15.19 7.56 -24.85
CA GLU A 275 15.05 6.22 -25.41
C GLU A 275 13.61 5.65 -25.41
N GLY A 276 12.61 6.46 -25.07
CA GLY A 276 11.20 6.16 -25.29
C GLY A 276 10.36 5.90 -24.04
N TYR A 277 10.90 6.01 -22.82
CA TYR A 277 10.08 5.93 -21.61
C TYR A 277 9.16 7.16 -21.50
N LEU A 278 7.94 6.93 -21.01
CA LEU A 278 6.97 8.01 -20.78
C LEU A 278 7.18 8.61 -19.40
N LEU A 279 7.36 9.93 -19.38
CA LEU A 279 7.47 10.74 -18.17
C LEU A 279 6.25 11.64 -18.09
N GLU A 280 5.37 11.38 -17.14
CA GLU A 280 4.21 12.22 -16.87
C GLU A 280 4.63 13.31 -15.90
N PHE A 281 4.33 14.56 -16.22
CA PHE A 281 4.47 15.67 -15.29
C PHE A 281 3.06 16.02 -14.87
N GLU A 282 2.77 15.93 -13.58
CA GLU A 282 1.39 16.03 -13.10
C GLU A 282 1.27 16.87 -11.83
N THR A 283 0.11 17.52 -11.70
CA THR A 283 -0.35 18.14 -10.46
C THR A 283 -1.73 17.60 -10.14
N PHE A 284 -1.86 16.91 -9.01
CA PHE A 284 -3.15 16.46 -8.50
C PHE A 284 -3.86 17.60 -7.77
N LYS A 285 -5.19 17.63 -7.90
CA LYS A 285 -6.07 18.66 -7.34
C LYS A 285 -7.02 18.06 -6.33
N GLN A 286 -7.58 18.91 -5.46
CA GLN A 286 -8.69 18.51 -4.60
C GLN A 286 -9.87 18.08 -5.46
N HIS A 287 -10.23 16.81 -5.33
CA HIS A 287 -11.27 16.13 -6.10
C HIS A 287 -11.73 14.90 -5.29
N PRO A 288 -12.96 14.40 -5.45
CA PRO A 288 -13.42 13.19 -4.74
C PRO A 288 -12.47 11.99 -4.85
N GLU A 289 -11.80 11.84 -6.01
CA GLU A 289 -10.80 10.77 -6.23
C GLU A 289 -9.52 10.91 -5.39
N ASN A 290 -9.21 12.12 -4.90
CA ASN A 290 -7.91 12.45 -4.31
C ASN A 290 -8.01 12.89 -2.84
N GLU A 291 -9.15 12.67 -2.17
CA GLU A 291 -9.38 13.16 -0.80
C GLU A 291 -8.36 12.63 0.21
N LEU A 292 -7.91 11.39 0.05
CA LEU A 292 -6.84 10.80 0.86
C LEU A 292 -5.43 11.12 0.32
N PHE A 293 -5.32 11.52 -0.95
CA PHE A 293 -4.04 11.73 -1.63
C PHE A 293 -3.49 13.14 -1.40
N ILE A 294 -4.32 14.19 -1.55
CA ILE A 294 -3.89 15.59 -1.43
C ILE A 294 -3.20 15.90 -0.09
N PRO A 295 -3.73 15.47 1.08
CA PRO A 295 -3.05 15.72 2.36
C PRO A 295 -1.63 15.13 2.41
N ARG A 296 -1.39 14.00 1.74
CA ARG A 296 -0.06 13.36 1.67
C ARG A 296 0.88 14.13 0.76
N LEU A 297 0.39 14.55 -0.41
CA LEU A 297 1.15 15.37 -1.35
C LEU A 297 1.56 16.72 -0.74
N ASN A 298 0.66 17.35 0.02
CA ASN A 298 0.93 18.63 0.70
C ASN A 298 2.02 18.52 1.79
N ASN A 299 2.19 17.34 2.39
CA ASN A 299 3.23 17.08 3.39
C ASN A 299 4.57 16.66 2.77
N SER A 300 4.61 16.41 1.47
CA SER A 300 5.83 15.97 0.78
C SER A 300 6.64 17.19 0.30
N PRO A 301 7.90 17.37 0.73
CA PRO A 301 8.69 18.51 0.31
C PRO A 301 9.06 18.41 -1.18
N THR A 302 9.07 19.55 -1.87
CA THR A 302 9.60 19.62 -3.23
C THR A 302 11.12 19.53 -3.20
N ILE A 303 11.69 18.54 -3.88
CA ILE A 303 13.13 18.38 -4.06
C ILE A 303 13.53 19.06 -5.36
N THR A 304 14.44 20.03 -5.26
CA THR A 304 14.97 20.79 -6.40
C THR A 304 16.39 20.36 -6.73
N ALA A 305 16.85 20.67 -7.94
CA ALA A 305 18.22 20.38 -8.37
C ALA A 305 19.28 20.95 -7.40
N PRO A 306 20.30 20.17 -7.01
CA PRO A 306 21.33 20.63 -6.09
C PRO A 306 22.25 21.66 -6.77
N ALA A 307 22.58 22.73 -6.04
CA ALA A 307 23.42 23.83 -6.57
C ALA A 307 24.84 23.40 -6.95
N SER A 308 25.33 22.28 -6.40
CA SER A 308 26.64 21.71 -6.69
C SER A 308 26.68 20.89 -7.98
N GLN A 309 25.54 20.56 -8.57
CA GLN A 309 25.46 19.76 -9.79
C GLN A 309 25.10 20.64 -10.98
N LYS A 310 25.87 20.49 -12.06
CA LYS A 310 25.58 21.17 -13.33
C LYS A 310 24.21 20.73 -13.84
N ASN A 311 23.35 21.70 -14.11
CA ASN A 311 22.04 21.50 -14.74
C ASN A 311 21.57 22.78 -15.43
N THR A 312 20.48 22.66 -16.19
CA THR A 312 19.84 23.77 -16.92
C THR A 312 18.46 24.12 -16.36
N VAL A 313 18.07 23.49 -15.24
CA VAL A 313 16.73 23.60 -14.66
C VAL A 313 16.54 24.98 -14.02
N PRO A 314 15.48 25.72 -14.37
CA PRO A 314 15.16 26.98 -13.70
C PRO A 314 15.00 26.81 -12.18
N LYS A 315 15.49 27.80 -11.42
CA LYS A 315 15.45 27.79 -9.96
C LYS A 315 14.01 27.63 -9.44
N GLY A 316 13.81 26.68 -8.53
CA GLY A 316 12.53 26.43 -7.85
C GLY A 316 11.68 25.33 -8.48
N LEU A 317 12.05 24.84 -9.68
CA LEU A 317 11.46 23.63 -10.25
C LEU A 317 11.95 22.39 -9.50
N GLY A 318 11.02 21.51 -9.17
CA GLY A 318 11.32 20.25 -8.53
C GLY A 318 10.12 19.32 -8.50
N PHE A 319 10.29 18.21 -7.79
CA PHE A 319 9.28 17.17 -7.64
C PHE A 319 9.01 16.88 -6.17
N ASN A 320 7.75 16.64 -5.80
CA ASN A 320 7.35 16.33 -4.43
C ASN A 320 6.90 14.88 -4.24
N ALA A 321 6.49 14.19 -5.31
CA ALA A 321 6.14 12.77 -5.25
C ALA A 321 6.31 12.09 -6.62
N THR A 322 6.25 10.76 -6.65
CA THR A 322 6.27 9.96 -7.88
C THR A 322 5.13 8.96 -7.91
N ILE A 323 4.64 8.61 -9.11
CA ILE A 323 3.78 7.45 -9.30
C ILE A 323 4.41 6.58 -10.38
N THR A 324 4.62 5.31 -10.10
CA THR A 324 4.99 4.32 -11.12
C THR A 324 3.72 3.66 -11.63
N TRP A 325 3.32 3.97 -12.87
CA TRP A 325 2.12 3.42 -13.50
C TRP A 325 2.44 2.09 -14.20
N LEU A 326 1.71 1.04 -13.79
CA LEU A 326 1.84 -0.34 -14.25
C LEU A 326 0.51 -0.79 -14.86
N TYR A 327 0.55 -1.58 -15.93
CA TYR A 327 -0.60 -1.85 -16.81
C TYR A 327 -0.97 -3.32 -16.80
N TYR A 328 -2.21 -3.62 -16.40
CA TYR A 328 -2.67 -4.97 -16.06
C TYR A 328 -3.94 -5.37 -16.81
N LYS A 329 -4.09 -6.68 -17.01
CA LYS A 329 -5.30 -7.31 -17.55
C LYS A 329 -6.33 -7.62 -16.46
N ASP A 330 -5.88 -8.07 -15.30
CA ASP A 330 -6.69 -8.48 -14.15
C ASP A 330 -6.48 -7.55 -12.96
N MET A 331 -7.18 -6.42 -12.98
CA MET A 331 -7.13 -5.44 -11.90
C MET A 331 -7.47 -6.05 -10.52
N PRO A 332 -8.56 -6.83 -10.34
CA PRO A 332 -8.86 -7.45 -9.05
C PRO A 332 -7.75 -8.35 -8.49
N LEU A 333 -7.09 -9.15 -9.32
CA LEU A 333 -5.94 -9.98 -8.90
C LEU A 333 -4.79 -9.10 -8.40
N MET A 334 -4.52 -8.00 -9.10
CA MET A 334 -3.43 -7.09 -8.76
C MET A 334 -3.74 -6.26 -7.50
N GLU A 335 -4.98 -5.80 -7.31
CA GLU A 335 -5.41 -5.18 -6.06
C GLU A 335 -5.16 -6.11 -4.86
N GLN A 336 -5.51 -7.40 -4.99
CA GLN A 336 -5.23 -8.39 -3.95
C GLN A 336 -3.73 -8.58 -3.71
N PHE A 337 -2.90 -8.63 -4.76
CA PHE A 337 -1.46 -8.77 -4.62
C PHE A 337 -0.85 -7.58 -3.86
N TYR A 338 -1.12 -6.35 -4.29
CA TYR A 338 -0.56 -5.14 -3.67
C TYR A 338 -1.08 -4.93 -2.24
N GLU A 339 -2.35 -5.23 -1.97
CA GLU A 339 -2.93 -5.04 -0.63
C GLU A 339 -2.60 -6.17 0.33
N GLN A 340 -2.65 -7.43 -0.10
CA GLN A 340 -2.60 -8.58 0.80
C GLN A 340 -1.24 -9.27 0.83
N THR A 341 -0.43 -9.13 -0.22
CA THR A 341 0.92 -9.69 -0.26
C THR A 341 1.96 -8.63 0.08
N LEU A 342 1.91 -7.47 -0.60
CA LEU A 342 2.84 -6.37 -0.31
C LEU A 342 2.38 -5.52 0.88
N GLY A 343 1.08 -5.46 1.18
CA GLY A 343 0.56 -4.72 2.33
C GLY A 343 0.39 -3.21 2.08
N LEU A 344 0.37 -2.78 0.82
CA LEU A 344 0.25 -1.37 0.46
C LEU A 344 -1.18 -0.86 0.68
N SER A 345 -1.30 0.43 1.00
CA SER A 345 -2.61 1.06 1.25
C SER A 345 -3.11 1.78 0.00
N LEU A 346 -4.34 1.50 -0.41
CA LEU A 346 -5.05 2.26 -1.43
C LEU A 346 -5.30 3.69 -0.93
N ILE A 347 -4.88 4.69 -1.72
CA ILE A 347 -5.02 6.11 -1.38
C ILE A 347 -5.81 6.92 -2.41
N ALA A 348 -6.01 6.39 -3.62
CA ALA A 348 -6.91 6.96 -4.61
C ALA A 348 -7.48 5.86 -5.50
N ASP A 349 -8.76 5.97 -5.82
CA ASP A 349 -9.50 5.04 -6.68
C ASP A 349 -10.22 5.83 -7.78
N GLN A 350 -9.79 5.63 -9.02
CA GLN A 350 -10.34 6.27 -10.22
C GLN A 350 -11.17 5.28 -11.07
N GLY A 351 -11.55 4.15 -10.47
CA GLY A 351 -12.20 3.02 -11.14
C GLY A 351 -11.21 2.17 -11.93
N TRP A 352 -10.71 2.71 -13.05
CA TRP A 352 -9.80 2.00 -13.96
C TRP A 352 -8.32 2.20 -13.65
N ALA A 353 -8.03 3.09 -12.69
CA ALA A 353 -6.70 3.28 -12.13
C ALA A 353 -6.79 3.34 -10.61
N LYS A 354 -5.80 2.77 -9.92
CA LYS A 354 -5.70 2.69 -8.46
C LYS A 354 -4.32 3.18 -8.04
N ILE A 355 -4.24 4.00 -6.99
CA ILE A 355 -2.96 4.47 -6.47
C ILE A 355 -2.74 3.88 -5.08
N TYR A 356 -1.63 3.19 -4.91
CA TYR A 356 -1.18 2.58 -3.67
C TYR A 356 0.03 3.33 -3.13
N GLN A 357 0.01 3.62 -1.84
CA GLN A 357 1.17 4.20 -1.16
C GLN A 357 2.25 3.13 -0.96
N SER A 358 3.44 3.36 -1.52
CA SER A 358 4.59 2.48 -1.39
C SER A 358 5.72 3.05 -0.53
N SER A 359 5.87 4.37 -0.48
CA SER A 359 6.68 5.11 0.50
C SER A 359 5.99 6.44 0.85
N ASN A 360 6.62 7.37 1.56
CA ASN A 360 5.96 8.65 1.90
C ASN A 360 5.76 9.53 0.66
N SER A 361 6.72 9.51 -0.27
CA SER A 361 6.71 10.31 -1.51
C SER A 361 6.72 9.46 -2.79
N GLY A 362 6.68 8.14 -2.69
CA GLY A 362 6.56 7.22 -3.84
C GLY A 362 5.28 6.41 -3.79
N TYR A 363 4.66 6.23 -4.95
CA TYR A 363 3.40 5.54 -5.12
C TYR A 363 3.46 4.55 -6.28
N ILE A 364 2.68 3.47 -6.20
CA ILE A 364 2.46 2.53 -7.30
C ILE A 364 1.05 2.71 -7.83
N GLY A 365 0.94 2.93 -9.13
CA GLY A 365 -0.31 3.08 -9.83
C GLY A 365 -0.65 1.83 -10.64
N LEU A 366 -1.79 1.20 -10.38
CA LEU A 366 -2.30 0.09 -11.19
C LEU A 366 -3.28 0.65 -12.22
N VAL A 367 -3.17 0.24 -13.48
CA VAL A 367 -3.98 0.75 -14.58
C VAL A 367 -4.56 -0.41 -15.39
N ASP A 368 -5.86 -0.36 -15.66
CA ASP A 368 -6.49 -1.23 -16.65
C ASP A 368 -5.89 -0.92 -18.03
N GLU A 369 -5.21 -1.92 -18.61
CA GLU A 369 -4.50 -1.79 -19.88
C GLU A 369 -5.39 -1.28 -21.03
N ARG A 370 -6.72 -1.47 -20.94
CA ARG A 370 -7.67 -1.06 -21.99
C ARG A 370 -7.94 0.44 -22.00
N ARG A 371 -7.49 1.17 -20.98
CA ARG A 371 -7.75 2.60 -20.78
C ARG A 371 -6.48 3.42 -20.58
N GLY A 372 -5.40 2.77 -20.14
CA GLY A 372 -4.09 3.39 -19.95
C GLY A 372 -3.36 3.78 -21.24
N MET A 373 -2.18 4.39 -21.08
CA MET A 373 -1.31 4.80 -22.20
C MET A 373 -0.49 3.64 -22.80
N HIS A 374 -0.46 2.50 -22.12
CA HIS A 374 0.17 1.27 -22.59
C HIS A 374 -0.81 0.10 -22.49
N ASN A 375 -0.70 -0.81 -23.44
CA ASN A 375 -1.27 -2.15 -23.31
C ASN A 375 -0.30 -3.05 -22.52
N HIS A 376 -0.82 -4.09 -21.87
CA HIS A 376 -0.03 -5.14 -21.25
C HIS A 376 0.92 -5.78 -22.28
N THR A 377 2.12 -6.12 -21.82
CA THR A 377 3.12 -6.85 -22.61
C THR A 377 3.77 -7.93 -21.75
N GLU A 378 4.13 -9.06 -22.37
CA GLU A 378 4.77 -10.18 -21.65
C GLU A 378 6.18 -9.80 -21.13
N LYS A 379 6.93 -9.05 -21.92
CA LYS A 379 8.22 -8.48 -21.52
C LYS A 379 8.07 -6.99 -21.28
N LYS A 380 8.70 -6.50 -20.22
CA LYS A 380 8.57 -5.13 -19.75
C LYS A 380 9.96 -4.66 -19.34
N ALA A 381 10.48 -3.62 -19.97
CA ALA A 381 11.83 -3.11 -19.71
C ALA A 381 11.88 -2.30 -18.40
N VAL A 382 11.57 -2.92 -17.26
CA VAL A 382 11.44 -2.23 -15.96
C VAL A 382 11.52 -3.19 -14.77
N ASN A 383 12.24 -2.79 -13.72
CA ASN A 383 12.06 -3.35 -12.39
C ASN A 383 11.41 -2.30 -11.47
N VAL A 384 10.42 -2.73 -10.70
CA VAL A 384 9.78 -1.95 -9.64
C VAL A 384 10.40 -2.39 -8.33
N SER A 385 11.05 -1.46 -7.62
CA SER A 385 11.90 -1.79 -6.48
C SER A 385 11.45 -1.14 -5.16
N PHE A 386 11.70 -1.87 -4.07
CA PHE A 386 11.48 -1.44 -2.70
C PHE A 386 12.76 -1.61 -1.90
N ILE A 387 13.23 -0.53 -1.27
CA ILE A 387 14.33 -0.60 -0.31
C ILE A 387 13.75 -0.98 1.04
N LEU A 388 14.18 -2.10 1.59
CA LEU A 388 13.69 -2.65 2.85
C LEU A 388 14.74 -2.56 3.95
N LYS A 389 14.26 -2.37 5.18
CA LYS A 389 15.08 -2.42 6.39
C LYS A 389 15.46 -3.86 6.75
N ASP A 390 14.55 -4.81 6.55
CA ASP A 390 14.77 -6.24 6.81
C ASP A 390 14.54 -7.08 5.53
N LEU A 391 15.48 -6.97 4.60
CA LEU A 391 15.45 -7.74 3.35
C LEU A 391 15.49 -9.25 3.59
N ASP A 392 16.36 -9.71 4.48
CA ASP A 392 16.52 -11.13 4.80
C ASP A 392 15.25 -11.74 5.39
N GLY A 393 14.58 -11.02 6.29
CA GLY A 393 13.28 -11.41 6.83
C GLY A 393 12.22 -11.52 5.75
N TRP A 394 12.14 -10.52 4.85
CA TRP A 394 11.16 -10.54 3.77
C TRP A 394 11.40 -11.70 2.80
N PHE A 395 12.65 -11.89 2.38
CA PHE A 395 13.04 -12.99 1.50
C PHE A 395 12.69 -14.35 2.11
N LYS A 396 13.06 -14.56 3.37
CA LYS A 396 12.76 -15.80 4.10
C LYS A 396 11.25 -16.04 4.15
N PHE A 397 10.48 -15.03 4.56
CA PHE A 397 9.03 -15.15 4.66
C PHE A 397 8.39 -15.46 3.29
N ALA A 398 8.75 -14.70 2.26
CA ALA A 398 8.23 -14.89 0.91
C ALA A 398 8.58 -16.27 0.32
N SER A 399 9.80 -16.75 0.56
CA SER A 399 10.26 -18.07 0.13
C SER A 399 9.52 -19.21 0.84
N GLU A 400 9.47 -19.19 2.18
CA GLU A 400 8.84 -20.24 2.99
C GLU A 400 7.32 -20.33 2.74
N ASN A 401 6.66 -19.18 2.53
CA ASN A 401 5.21 -19.11 2.34
C ASN A 401 4.79 -19.11 0.86
N LYS A 402 5.75 -19.13 -0.08
CA LYS A 402 5.51 -19.02 -1.52
C LYS A 402 4.58 -17.85 -1.85
N SER A 403 4.86 -16.70 -1.24
CA SER A 403 4.00 -15.52 -1.33
C SER A 403 3.83 -15.01 -2.76
N PHE A 404 4.85 -15.20 -3.60
CA PHE A 404 4.87 -14.92 -5.03
C PHE A 404 6.01 -15.71 -5.70
N GLU A 405 6.06 -15.69 -7.02
CA GLU A 405 7.14 -16.36 -7.77
C GLU A 405 8.46 -15.62 -7.58
N LEU A 406 9.46 -16.31 -7.02
CA LEU A 406 10.82 -15.78 -6.91
C LEU A 406 11.62 -16.10 -8.18
N ARG A 407 12.37 -15.12 -8.67
CA ARG A 407 13.28 -15.30 -9.81
C ARG A 407 14.51 -16.14 -9.46
N SER A 408 14.98 -16.04 -8.22
CA SER A 408 16.10 -16.83 -7.68
C SER A 408 15.80 -17.38 -6.30
N SER A 409 16.43 -18.50 -5.96
CA SER A 409 16.33 -19.12 -4.63
C SER A 409 17.30 -18.53 -3.60
N GLU A 410 18.03 -17.47 -3.96
CA GLU A 410 19.02 -16.81 -3.12
C GLU A 410 19.02 -15.29 -3.34
N ILE A 411 19.44 -14.57 -2.29
CA ILE A 411 19.69 -13.13 -2.33
C ILE A 411 21.04 -12.89 -3.02
N GLY A 412 21.04 -12.06 -4.06
CA GLY A 412 22.25 -11.60 -4.72
C GLY A 412 23.01 -10.58 -3.88
N ILE A 413 24.34 -10.60 -4.01
CA ILE A 413 25.24 -9.63 -3.38
C ILE A 413 25.83 -8.76 -4.49
N GLY A 414 25.63 -7.45 -4.39
CA GLY A 414 26.20 -6.48 -5.31
C GLY A 414 27.73 -6.40 -5.22
N PRO A 415 28.41 -5.88 -6.26
CA PRO A 415 29.86 -5.72 -6.25
C PRO A 415 30.35 -4.99 -4.99
N GLU A 416 31.45 -5.45 -4.42
CA GLU A 416 32.07 -4.87 -3.21
C GLU A 416 31.11 -4.79 -2.00
N ASN A 417 30.06 -5.63 -1.97
CA ASN A 417 29.00 -5.63 -0.96
C ASN A 417 28.21 -4.31 -0.85
N LYS A 418 28.13 -3.53 -1.94
CA LYS A 418 27.41 -2.23 -1.96
C LYS A 418 25.92 -2.36 -1.62
N TYR A 419 25.30 -3.48 -2.00
CA TYR A 419 23.90 -3.76 -1.75
C TYR A 419 23.66 -5.27 -1.76
N ARG A 420 22.49 -5.67 -1.27
CA ARG A 420 21.93 -7.01 -1.45
C ARG A 420 20.54 -6.86 -2.02
N ALA A 421 20.16 -7.80 -2.89
CA ALA A 421 18.89 -7.73 -3.60
C ALA A 421 18.37 -9.12 -3.94
N PHE A 422 17.06 -9.26 -4.01
CA PHE A 422 16.43 -10.39 -4.69
C PHE A 422 15.26 -9.90 -5.54
N VAL A 423 14.87 -10.73 -6.51
CA VAL A 423 13.78 -10.41 -7.44
C VAL A 423 12.74 -11.50 -7.41
N GLY A 424 11.47 -11.10 -7.48
CA GLY A 424 10.37 -11.98 -7.87
C GLY A 424 9.48 -11.30 -8.90
N PHE A 425 8.32 -11.88 -9.11
CA PHE A 425 7.33 -11.40 -10.05
C PHE A 425 6.03 -11.09 -9.34
N ASP A 426 5.37 -10.03 -9.79
CA ASP A 426 3.94 -9.91 -9.54
C ASP A 426 3.16 -10.93 -10.41
N PRO A 427 1.84 -11.11 -10.18
CA PRO A 427 1.05 -12.08 -10.93
C PRO A 427 1.00 -11.89 -12.45
N GLU A 428 1.35 -10.72 -12.98
CA GLU A 428 1.37 -10.44 -14.43
C GLU A 428 2.79 -10.19 -14.98
N GLY A 429 3.82 -10.56 -14.23
CA GLY A 429 5.21 -10.62 -14.69
C GLY A 429 5.97 -9.31 -14.69
N TYR A 430 5.56 -8.28 -13.92
CA TYR A 430 6.50 -7.21 -13.58
C TYR A 430 7.57 -7.73 -12.62
N TYR A 431 8.80 -7.30 -12.83
CA TYR A 431 9.92 -7.62 -11.96
C TYR A 431 9.79 -6.77 -10.69
N MET A 432 9.61 -7.45 -9.56
CA MET A 432 9.55 -6.87 -8.23
C MET A 432 10.89 -7.10 -7.55
N GLU A 433 11.70 -6.05 -7.46
CA GLU A 433 13.05 -6.09 -6.87
C GLU A 433 13.01 -5.55 -5.43
N PHE A 434 13.70 -6.23 -4.51
CA PHE A 434 13.74 -5.86 -3.10
C PHE A 434 15.20 -5.75 -2.69
N ASP A 435 15.55 -4.62 -2.09
CA ASP A 435 16.95 -4.22 -1.91
C ASP A 435 17.25 -3.75 -0.49
N THR A 436 18.51 -3.89 -0.08
CA THR A 436 19.12 -3.13 1.02
C THR A 436 20.49 -2.64 0.57
N PHE A 437 20.79 -1.37 0.82
CA PHE A 437 22.09 -0.75 0.54
C PHE A 437 22.94 -0.66 1.81
N TYR A 438 24.26 -0.75 1.65
CA TYR A 438 25.22 -0.72 2.76
C TYR A 438 26.15 0.48 2.67
N GLU A 439 26.81 0.79 3.79
CA GLU A 439 27.87 1.80 3.81
C GLU A 439 29.00 1.44 2.85
N HIS A 440 29.28 2.37 1.94
CA HIS A 440 30.32 2.26 0.92
C HIS A 440 30.61 3.68 0.39
N PRO A 441 31.84 4.02 -0.04
CA PRO A 441 32.15 5.33 -0.61
C PRO A 441 31.19 5.78 -1.72
N ASP A 442 30.85 4.88 -2.65
CA ASP A 442 29.87 5.15 -3.72
C ASP A 442 28.43 5.38 -3.22
N ASN A 443 28.13 5.00 -1.97
CA ASN A 443 26.78 5.08 -1.39
C ASN A 443 26.63 6.23 -0.39
N GLU A 444 27.66 7.02 -0.11
CA GLU A 444 27.65 8.02 0.97
C GLU A 444 26.42 8.95 0.90
N LYS A 445 26.10 9.47 -0.29
CA LYS A 445 24.92 10.32 -0.48
C LYS A 445 23.61 9.56 -0.33
N LEU A 446 23.53 8.34 -0.87
CA LEU A 446 22.34 7.50 -0.76
C LEU A 446 22.05 7.16 0.70
N MET A 447 23.07 6.69 1.44
CA MET A 447 22.94 6.30 2.85
C MET A 447 22.53 7.48 3.73
N LYS A 448 23.01 8.69 3.44
CA LYS A 448 22.55 9.91 4.11
C LYS A 448 21.03 10.03 4.03
N TYR A 449 20.45 9.90 2.84
CA TYR A 449 19.01 10.05 2.66
C TYR A 449 18.21 8.86 3.20
N LEU A 450 18.68 7.62 3.03
CA LEU A 450 18.00 6.45 3.57
C LEU A 450 17.95 6.44 5.11
N THR A 451 18.94 7.04 5.77
CA THR A 451 18.98 7.18 7.24
C THR A 451 18.09 8.32 7.73
N GLU A 452 18.04 9.44 7.00
CA GLU A 452 17.17 10.59 7.29
C GLU A 452 15.68 10.26 7.07
N SER A 453 15.33 9.42 6.10
CA SER A 453 13.94 8.99 5.83
C SER A 453 13.38 7.98 6.84
N GLY A 454 14.23 7.38 7.68
CA GLY A 454 13.85 6.38 8.69
C GLY A 454 13.55 6.95 10.09
N GLN A 455 13.66 8.27 10.26
CA GLN A 455 13.26 9.03 11.47
C GLN A 455 11.97 9.78 11.20
#